data_AF-A0A7Y5W1R7-F1
#
_entry.id   AF-A0A7Y5W1R7-F1
#
_cell.length_a   1.000
_cell.length_b   1.000
_cell.length_c   1.000
_cell.angle_alpha   90.00
_cell.angle_beta   90.00
_cell.angle_gamma   90.00
#
_symmetry.space_group_name_H-M   'P 1'
#
loop_
_entity.id
_entity.type
_entity.pdbx_description
1 polymer ?
#
loop_
_entity_poly.entity_id
_entity_poly.type
_entity_poly.pdbx_seq_one_letter_code
_entity_poly.pdbx_strand_id
1 'polypeptide(L)'
;MPDLTARAPIEPEKTEWLHDRSRIPARPSASIRELVVRYRGWLIGFALALGLTVLAFQTRASWENHRDWVVPMTVPFWASTGLALGLLIDRQRWKAVAPGIVLLVIALVLTGVNIWRGTETSGQDNWRDALSIVSGVVLGFMVAAFLAALAWSEITGARKGEEPPSE
;
A
#
# COMPACT_ATOMS: atom_id res chain seq x y z
N MET A 1 20.98 -40.21 -3.33
CA MET A 1 20.66 -39.00 -2.55
C MET A 1 21.93 -38.18 -2.42
N PRO A 2 21.89 -36.85 -2.56
CA PRO A 2 23.07 -36.02 -2.30
C PRO A 2 23.41 -36.13 -0.82
N ASP A 3 24.69 -36.35 -0.50
CA ASP A 3 25.16 -36.42 0.88
C ASP A 3 25.16 -35.01 1.48
N LEU A 4 24.17 -34.72 2.32
CA LEU A 4 24.00 -33.45 3.02
C LEU A 4 24.98 -33.28 4.20
N THR A 5 25.82 -34.29 4.48
CA THR A 5 26.85 -34.22 5.52
C THR A 5 28.23 -33.85 4.96
N ALA A 6 28.35 -33.72 3.64
CA ALA A 6 29.56 -33.22 3.01
C ALA A 6 29.89 -31.81 3.53
N ARG A 7 31.10 -31.64 4.09
CA ARG A 7 31.60 -30.31 4.48
C ARG A 7 31.51 -29.39 3.26
N ALA A 8 30.90 -28.22 3.45
CA ALA A 8 30.83 -27.19 2.42
C ALA A 8 32.26 -26.95 1.86
N PRO A 9 32.43 -26.83 0.53
CA PRO A 9 33.73 -26.52 -0.04
C PRO A 9 34.22 -25.19 0.54
N ILE A 10 35.23 -25.26 1.40
CA ILE A 10 35.92 -24.06 1.87
C ILE A 10 36.87 -23.71 0.74
N GLU A 11 36.60 -22.62 0.03
CA GLU A 11 37.51 -22.02 -0.94
C GLU A 11 38.36 -20.99 -0.18
N PRO A 12 39.53 -21.37 0.39
CA PRO A 12 40.33 -20.47 1.25
C PRO A 12 40.76 -19.19 0.51
N GLU A 13 40.95 -19.28 -0.80
CA GLU A 13 41.28 -18.15 -1.67
C GLU A 13 40.14 -17.13 -1.79
N LYS A 14 38.88 -17.51 -1.50
CA LYS A 14 37.73 -16.62 -1.67
C LYS A 14 37.39 -15.73 -0.48
N THR A 15 37.93 -16.06 0.68
CA THR A 15 37.56 -15.39 1.94
C THR A 15 38.08 -13.95 2.03
N GLU A 16 39.27 -13.66 1.51
CA GLU A 16 39.86 -12.33 1.64
C GLU A 16 39.32 -11.33 0.61
N TRP A 17 39.07 -11.75 -0.64
CA TRP A 17 38.61 -10.82 -1.68
C TRP A 17 37.13 -10.44 -1.55
N LEU A 18 36.27 -11.32 -1.01
CA LEU A 18 34.84 -11.06 -0.81
C LEU A 18 34.56 -10.03 0.28
N HIS A 19 35.49 -9.84 1.21
CA HIS A 19 35.36 -8.91 2.34
C HIS A 19 36.20 -7.64 2.20
N ASP A 20 36.98 -7.52 1.11
CA ASP A 20 37.77 -6.34 0.82
C ASP A 20 36.88 -5.16 0.39
N ARG A 21 36.57 -4.29 1.35
CA ARG A 21 35.76 -3.09 1.12
C ARG A 21 36.41 -2.08 0.16
N SER A 22 37.72 -2.17 -0.07
CA SER A 22 38.44 -1.27 -0.98
C SER A 22 38.15 -1.56 -2.46
N ARG A 23 37.66 -2.77 -2.77
CA ARG A 23 37.29 -3.23 -4.11
C ARG A 23 35.81 -3.03 -4.44
N ILE A 24 35.01 -2.58 -3.47
CA ILE A 24 33.60 -2.29 -3.70
C ILE A 24 33.53 -1.04 -4.60
N PRO A 25 32.97 -1.15 -5.83
CA PRO A 25 32.86 0.00 -6.70
C PRO A 25 32.09 1.12 -6.00
N ALA A 26 32.58 2.35 -6.12
CA ALA A 26 31.92 3.51 -5.54
C ALA A 26 30.48 3.58 -6.06
N ARG A 27 29.54 3.80 -5.13
CA ARG A 27 28.11 3.90 -5.49
C ARG A 27 27.96 5.03 -6.52
N PRO A 28 27.28 4.80 -7.65
CA PRO A 28 27.05 5.87 -8.61
C PRO A 28 26.37 7.05 -7.92
N SER A 29 26.84 8.26 -8.19
CA SER A 29 26.26 9.49 -7.66
C SER A 29 24.86 9.65 -8.24
N ALA A 30 23.84 9.28 -7.47
CA ALA A 30 22.46 9.40 -7.92
C ALA A 30 22.06 10.87 -7.90
N SER A 31 21.60 11.40 -9.03
CA SER A 31 20.98 12.71 -9.07
C SER A 31 19.68 12.70 -8.25
N ILE A 32 19.27 13.85 -7.69
CA ILE A 32 17.99 13.96 -6.96
C ILE A 32 16.83 13.47 -7.84
N ARG A 33 16.89 13.75 -9.15
CA ARG A 33 15.91 13.30 -10.13
C ARG A 33 15.83 11.78 -10.21
N GLU A 34 16.95 11.08 -10.26
CA GLU A 34 16.98 9.61 -10.26
C GLU A 34 16.41 9.01 -8.97
N LEU A 35 16.70 9.63 -7.82
CA LEU A 35 16.12 9.22 -6.55
C LEU A 35 14.59 9.39 -6.56
N VAL A 36 14.08 10.54 -7.02
CA VAL A 36 12.63 10.77 -7.11
C VAL A 36 11.97 9.77 -8.06
N VAL A 37 12.55 9.50 -9.22
CA VAL A 37 12.02 8.52 -10.18
C VAL A 37 12.01 7.12 -9.57
N ARG A 38 13.07 6.73 -8.85
CA ARG A 38 13.17 5.43 -8.18
C ARG A 38 12.13 5.26 -7.07
N TYR A 39 11.79 6.32 -6.34
CA TYR A 39 10.87 6.27 -5.20
C TYR A 39 9.48 6.84 -5.49
N ARG A 40 9.14 7.14 -6.75
CA ARG A 40 7.86 7.80 -7.09
C ARG A 40 6.63 7.00 -6.64
N GLY A 41 6.63 5.68 -6.80
CA GLY A 41 5.53 4.83 -6.32
C GLY A 41 5.33 4.91 -4.80
N TRP A 42 6.42 5.01 -4.04
CA TRP A 42 6.38 5.20 -2.59
C TRP A 42 5.86 6.58 -2.19
N LEU A 43 6.30 7.64 -2.88
CA LEU A 43 5.84 9.01 -2.64
C LEU A 43 4.34 9.16 -2.93
N ILE A 44 3.87 8.62 -4.06
CA ILE A 44 2.46 8.57 -4.42
C ILE A 44 1.69 7.77 -3.35
N GLY A 45 2.21 6.61 -2.97
CA GLY A 45 1.58 5.75 -1.99
C GLY A 45 1.46 6.39 -0.60
N PHE A 46 2.47 7.16 -0.18
CA PHE A 46 2.45 7.91 1.06
C PHE A 46 1.36 9.00 1.06
N ALA A 47 1.26 9.77 -0.04
CA ALA A 47 0.20 10.77 -0.17
C ALA A 47 -1.21 10.13 -0.14
N LEU A 48 -1.38 8.98 -0.80
CA LEU A 48 -2.63 8.22 -0.77
C LEU A 48 -2.95 7.65 0.61
N ALA A 49 -1.94 7.18 1.35
CA ALA A 49 -2.11 6.71 2.73
C ALA A 49 -2.66 7.81 3.66
N LEU A 50 -2.13 9.04 3.52
CA LEU A 50 -2.65 10.20 4.26
C LEU A 50 -4.10 10.50 3.87
N GLY A 51 -4.42 10.52 2.57
CA GLY A 51 -5.79 10.72 2.09
C GLY A 51 -6.77 9.67 2.62
N LEU A 52 -6.39 8.38 2.61
CA LEU A 52 -7.19 7.29 3.17
C LEU A 52 -7.38 7.42 4.67
N THR A 53 -6.36 7.88 5.40
CA THR A 53 -6.46 8.12 6.84
C THR A 53 -7.46 9.24 7.13
N VAL A 54 -7.39 10.35 6.39
CA VAL A 54 -8.37 11.44 6.50
C VAL A 54 -9.78 10.95 6.19
N LEU A 55 -9.95 10.17 5.12
CA LEU A 55 -11.24 9.58 4.76
C LEU A 55 -11.78 8.68 5.88
N ALA A 56 -10.92 7.87 6.49
CA ALA A 56 -11.26 7.00 7.62
C ALA A 56 -11.73 7.79 8.86
N PHE A 57 -11.12 8.94 9.15
CA PHE A 57 -11.58 9.85 10.20
C PHE A 57 -12.93 10.47 9.85
N GLN A 58 -13.08 11.01 8.63
CA GLN A 58 -14.32 11.66 8.19
C GLN A 58 -15.51 10.70 8.20
N THR A 59 -15.28 9.46 7.78
CA THR A 59 -16.29 8.40 7.78
C THR A 59 -16.81 8.09 9.19
N ARG A 60 -16.01 8.34 10.22
CA ARG A 60 -16.33 8.04 11.62
C ARG A 60 -16.63 9.29 12.44
N ALA A 61 -16.71 10.46 11.81
CA ALA A 61 -16.94 11.72 12.51
C ALA A 61 -18.27 11.79 13.26
N SER A 62 -19.25 10.91 12.93
CA SER A 62 -20.51 10.79 13.67
C SER A 62 -20.42 9.88 14.90
N TRP A 63 -19.32 9.16 15.10
CA TRP A 63 -19.21 8.18 16.18
C TRP A 63 -18.90 8.87 17.51
N GLU A 64 -19.54 8.38 18.57
CA GLU A 64 -19.20 8.79 19.92
C GLU A 64 -17.80 8.32 20.34
N ASN A 65 -17.17 9.07 21.25
CA ASN A 65 -15.79 8.91 21.71
C ASN A 65 -15.41 7.47 22.15
N HIS A 66 -16.37 6.63 22.52
CA HIS A 66 -16.11 5.23 22.89
C HIS A 66 -15.59 4.37 21.72
N ARG A 67 -15.71 4.83 20.47
CA ARG A 67 -15.23 4.12 19.26
C ARG A 67 -14.01 4.76 18.61
N ASP A 68 -13.42 5.79 19.22
CA ASP A 68 -12.27 6.51 18.66
C ASP A 68 -11.05 5.61 18.47
N TRP A 69 -10.92 4.57 19.29
CA TRP A 69 -9.84 3.59 19.19
C TRP A 69 -9.77 2.87 17.84
N VAL A 70 -10.89 2.79 17.10
CA VAL A 70 -10.95 2.10 15.81
C VAL A 70 -10.07 2.78 14.77
N VAL A 71 -9.95 4.11 14.82
CA VAL A 71 -9.12 4.84 13.85
C VAL A 71 -7.63 4.51 14.01
N PRO A 72 -6.98 4.70 15.17
CA PRO A 72 -5.57 4.36 15.33
C PRO A 72 -5.30 2.86 15.14
N MET A 73 -6.21 1.97 15.52
CA MET A 73 -6.06 0.54 15.23
C MET A 73 -6.11 0.20 13.74
N THR A 74 -6.77 1.04 12.92
CA THR A 74 -6.87 0.81 11.48
C THR A 74 -5.84 1.56 10.64
N VAL A 75 -5.09 2.51 11.22
CA VAL A 75 -4.01 3.26 10.55
C VAL A 75 -3.01 2.37 9.79
N PRO A 76 -2.49 1.25 10.35
CA PRO A 76 -1.55 0.40 9.63
C PRO A 76 -2.13 -0.17 8.33
N PHE A 77 -3.43 -0.45 8.29
CA PHE A 77 -4.12 -0.94 7.09
C PHE A 77 -4.28 0.17 6.05
N TRP A 78 -4.62 1.40 6.46
CA TRP A 78 -4.71 2.56 5.54
C TRP A 78 -3.34 2.90 4.95
N ALA A 79 -2.29 2.87 5.78
CA ALA A 79 -0.91 3.09 5.36
C ALA A 79 -0.47 2.05 4.33
N SER A 80 -0.64 0.76 4.65
CA SER A 80 -0.28 -0.34 3.75
C SER A 80 -1.07 -0.28 2.44
N THR A 81 -2.34 0.09 2.50
CA THR A 81 -3.21 0.21 1.32
C THR A 81 -2.79 1.37 0.42
N GLY A 82 -2.49 2.53 0.99
CA GLY A 82 -1.99 3.68 0.24
C GLY A 82 -0.70 3.33 -0.49
N LEU A 83 0.26 2.71 0.21
CA LEU A 83 1.51 2.21 -0.38
C LEU A 83 1.26 1.18 -1.49
N ALA A 84 0.39 0.20 -1.25
CA ALA A 84 0.05 -0.81 -2.25
C ALA A 84 -0.54 -0.18 -3.52
N LEU A 85 -1.47 0.76 -3.37
CA LEU A 85 -2.06 1.48 -4.50
C LEU A 85 -1.01 2.32 -5.24
N GLY A 86 -0.15 3.04 -4.52
CA GLY A 86 0.93 3.82 -5.13
C GLY A 86 1.89 2.97 -5.97
N LEU A 87 2.29 1.81 -5.45
CA LEU A 87 3.13 0.85 -6.19
C LEU A 87 2.41 0.24 -7.40
N LEU A 88 1.14 -0.09 -7.27
CA LEU A 88 0.34 -0.63 -8.37
C LEU A 88 0.13 0.38 -9.50
N ILE A 89 -0.11 1.66 -9.16
CA ILE A 89 -0.21 2.78 -10.10
C ILE A 89 1.12 2.97 -10.82
N ASP A 90 2.22 3.00 -10.07
CA ASP A 90 3.56 3.19 -10.61
C ASP A 90 3.93 2.09 -11.64
N ARG A 91 3.52 0.86 -11.35
CA ARG A 91 3.69 -0.32 -12.22
C ARG A 91 2.60 -0.46 -13.29
N GLN A 92 1.70 0.52 -13.42
CA GLN A 92 0.62 0.55 -14.42
C GLN A 92 -0.30 -0.69 -14.39
N ARG A 93 -0.52 -1.30 -13.21
CA ARG A 93 -1.35 -2.50 -13.04
C ARG A 93 -2.85 -2.17 -12.93
N TRP A 94 -3.36 -1.36 -13.85
CA TRP A 94 -4.72 -0.78 -13.79
C TRP A 94 -5.84 -1.81 -13.67
N LYS A 95 -5.70 -2.97 -14.35
CA LYS A 95 -6.70 -4.05 -14.26
C LYS A 95 -6.84 -4.64 -12.86
N ALA A 96 -5.74 -4.74 -12.11
CA ALA A 96 -5.74 -5.25 -10.74
C ALA A 96 -6.25 -4.20 -9.74
N VAL A 97 -6.06 -2.92 -10.07
CA VAL A 97 -6.45 -1.76 -9.25
C VAL A 97 -7.96 -1.47 -9.36
N ALA A 98 -8.59 -1.77 -10.51
CA ALA A 98 -9.97 -1.38 -10.81
C ALA A 98 -11.00 -1.77 -9.73
N PRO A 99 -11.04 -2.99 -9.17
CA PRO A 99 -12.02 -3.35 -8.14
C PRO A 99 -11.89 -2.49 -6.88
N GLY A 100 -10.64 -2.23 -6.44
CA GLY A 100 -10.38 -1.37 -5.28
C GLY A 100 -10.76 0.08 -5.55
N ILE A 101 -10.57 0.59 -6.77
CA ILE A 101 -10.99 1.95 -7.14
C ILE A 101 -12.51 2.09 -7.14
N VAL A 102 -13.25 1.09 -7.61
CA VAL A 102 -14.73 1.10 -7.52
C VAL A 102 -15.17 1.19 -6.06
N LEU A 103 -14.57 0.40 -5.17
CA LEU A 103 -14.85 0.46 -3.74
C LEU A 103 -14.46 1.81 -3.12
N LEU A 104 -13.33 2.40 -3.51
CA LEU A 104 -12.92 3.73 -3.08
C LEU A 104 -13.93 4.79 -3.52
N VAL A 105 -14.40 4.75 -4.77
CA VAL A 105 -15.42 5.69 -5.27
C VAL A 105 -16.72 5.55 -4.50
N ILE A 106 -17.16 4.32 -4.23
CA ILE A 106 -18.35 4.06 -3.39
C ILE A 106 -18.14 4.65 -2.00
N ALA A 107 -17.00 4.41 -1.36
CA ALA A 107 -16.69 4.97 -0.04
C ALA A 107 -16.73 6.52 -0.07
N LEU A 108 -16.12 7.15 -1.06
CA LEU A 108 -16.14 8.61 -1.23
C LEU A 108 -17.56 9.17 -1.39
N VAL A 109 -18.42 8.51 -2.18
CA VAL A 109 -19.83 8.90 -2.34
C VAL A 109 -20.57 8.79 -1.01
N LEU A 110 -20.43 7.68 -0.31
CA LEU A 110 -21.11 7.48 0.98
C LEU A 110 -20.63 8.49 2.04
N THR A 111 -19.32 8.73 2.13
CA THR A 111 -18.77 9.77 3.02
C THR A 111 -19.28 11.16 2.63
N GLY A 112 -19.33 11.48 1.34
CA GLY A 112 -19.85 12.75 0.84
C GLY A 112 -21.32 12.96 1.20
N VAL A 113 -22.17 11.94 1.03
CA VAL A 113 -23.57 11.97 1.44
C VAL A 113 -23.70 12.12 2.96
N ASN A 114 -22.85 11.45 3.74
CA ASN A 114 -22.84 11.59 5.19
C ASN A 114 -22.47 13.01 5.65
N ILE A 115 -21.46 13.61 5.03
CA ILE A 115 -21.05 15.00 5.31
C ILE A 115 -22.18 15.96 4.93
N TRP A 116 -22.76 15.83 3.73
CA TRP A 116 -23.89 16.66 3.29
C TRP A 116 -25.06 16.55 4.26
N ARG A 117 -25.45 15.33 4.65
CA ARG A 117 -26.51 15.11 5.64
C ARG A 117 -26.19 15.78 6.97
N GLY A 118 -24.92 15.77 7.39
CA GLY A 118 -24.48 16.42 8.61
C GLY A 118 -24.54 17.95 8.59
N THR A 119 -24.71 18.58 7.43
CA THR A 119 -24.99 20.01 7.34
C THR A 119 -26.47 20.34 7.54
N GLU A 120 -27.37 19.36 7.33
CA GLU A 120 -28.83 19.55 7.46
C GLU A 120 -29.40 19.05 8.78
N THR A 121 -28.74 18.09 9.44
CA THR A 121 -29.23 17.49 10.68
C THR A 121 -28.32 17.77 11.88
N SER A 122 -28.93 18.12 13.01
CA SER A 122 -28.26 18.27 14.30
C SER A 122 -28.70 17.17 15.27
N GLY A 123 -27.76 16.58 16.00
CA GLY A 123 -28.03 15.52 16.97
C GLY A 123 -27.89 14.10 16.39
N GLN A 124 -28.47 13.12 17.08
CA GLN A 124 -28.36 11.70 16.70
C GLN A 124 -29.16 11.41 15.42
N ASP A 125 -28.47 10.92 14.40
CA ASP A 125 -29.05 10.62 13.08
C ASP A 125 -28.70 9.17 12.68
N ASN A 126 -29.68 8.28 12.85
CA ASN A 126 -29.52 6.85 12.54
C ASN A 126 -29.13 6.58 11.08
N TRP A 127 -29.49 7.48 10.16
CA TRP A 127 -29.11 7.35 8.75
C TRP A 127 -27.62 7.65 8.57
N ARG A 128 -27.11 8.69 9.22
CA ARG A 128 -25.68 9.01 9.21
C ARG A 128 -24.86 7.90 9.83
N ASP A 129 -25.33 7.30 10.92
CA ASP A 129 -24.67 6.14 11.53
C ASP A 129 -24.63 4.93 10.60
N ALA A 130 -25.73 4.63 9.91
CA ALA A 130 -25.76 3.58 8.90
C ALA A 130 -24.77 3.85 7.76
N LEU A 131 -24.73 5.09 7.23
CA LEU A 131 -23.77 5.51 6.20
C LEU A 131 -22.33 5.36 6.67
N SER A 132 -22.01 5.78 7.90
CA SER A 132 -20.68 5.64 8.51
C SER A 132 -20.26 4.17 8.64
N ILE A 133 -21.17 3.29 9.09
CA ILE A 133 -20.91 1.84 9.21
C ILE A 133 -20.67 1.21 7.83
N VAL A 134 -21.57 1.44 6.88
CA VAL A 134 -21.47 0.88 5.52
C VAL A 134 -20.19 1.37 4.84
N SER A 135 -19.87 2.65 4.95
CA SER A 135 -18.61 3.22 4.43
C SER A 135 -17.39 2.55 5.06
N GLY A 136 -17.41 2.31 6.38
CA GLY A 136 -16.34 1.59 7.08
C GLY A 136 -16.15 0.16 6.57
N VAL A 137 -17.24 -0.57 6.31
CA VAL A 137 -17.20 -1.92 5.72
C VAL A 137 -16.65 -1.88 4.29
N VAL A 138 -17.10 -0.94 3.47
CA VAL A 138 -16.60 -0.75 2.09
C VAL A 138 -15.10 -0.44 2.10
N LEU A 139 -14.63 0.42 3.00
CA LEU A 139 -13.21 0.71 3.18
C LEU A 139 -12.42 -0.54 3.59
N GLY A 140 -12.98 -1.42 4.43
CA GLY A 140 -12.37 -2.71 4.78
C GLY A 140 -12.21 -3.63 3.57
N PHE A 141 -13.24 -3.76 2.74
CA PHE A 141 -13.13 -4.52 1.48
C PHE A 141 -12.15 -3.88 0.49
N MET A 142 -12.09 -2.54 0.44
CA MET A 142 -11.14 -1.80 -0.38
C MET A 142 -9.69 -2.11 0.01
N VAL A 143 -9.39 -2.13 1.31
CA VAL A 143 -8.06 -2.55 1.83
C VAL A 143 -7.73 -3.96 1.35
N ALA A 144 -8.64 -4.91 1.57
CA ALA A 144 -8.43 -6.29 1.16
C ALA A 144 -8.19 -6.40 -0.36
N ALA A 145 -8.96 -5.67 -1.17
CA ALA A 145 -8.83 -5.66 -2.62
C ALA A 145 -7.45 -5.14 -3.08
N PHE A 146 -6.98 -4.02 -2.54
CA PHE A 146 -5.68 -3.45 -2.95
C PHE A 146 -4.49 -4.29 -2.46
N LEU A 147 -4.53 -4.79 -1.23
CA LEU A 147 -3.48 -5.67 -0.71
C LEU A 147 -3.43 -7.00 -1.49
N ALA A 148 -4.59 -7.60 -1.77
CA ALA A 148 -4.67 -8.80 -2.60
C ALA A 148 -4.20 -8.53 -4.03
N ALA A 149 -4.55 -7.38 -4.62
CA ALA A 149 -4.08 -6.98 -5.94
C ALA A 149 -2.56 -6.84 -5.99
N LEU A 150 -1.94 -6.23 -4.96
CA LEU A 150 -0.49 -6.13 -4.87
C LEU A 150 0.14 -7.51 -4.73
N ALA A 151 -0.30 -8.32 -3.77
CA ALA A 151 0.21 -9.67 -3.54
C ALA A 151 0.10 -10.54 -4.81
N TRP A 152 -1.05 -10.49 -5.49
CA TRP A 152 -1.25 -11.18 -6.75
C TRP A 152 -0.33 -10.67 -7.86
N SER A 153 -0.13 -9.35 -7.95
CA SER A 153 0.79 -8.76 -8.93
C SER A 153 2.25 -9.16 -8.70
N GLU A 154 2.65 -9.37 -7.45
CA GLU A 154 3.99 -9.88 -7.10
C GLU A 154 4.13 -11.36 -7.46
N ILE A 155 3.14 -12.19 -7.10
CA ILE A 155 3.15 -13.63 -7.40
C ILE A 155 3.17 -13.89 -8.91
N THR A 156 2.37 -13.13 -9.66
CA THR A 156 2.28 -13.27 -11.13
C THR A 156 3.40 -12.54 -11.88
N GLY A 157 3.90 -11.43 -11.31
CA GLY A 157 5.03 -10.68 -11.84
C GLY A 157 6.34 -11.42 -11.70
N ALA A 158 6.63 -12.02 -10.54
CA ALA A 158 7.84 -12.80 -10.29
C ALA A 158 7.97 -14.05 -11.18
N ARG A 159 6.85 -14.52 -11.75
CA ARG A 159 6.85 -15.63 -12.73
C ARG A 159 7.24 -15.20 -14.15
N LYS A 160 7.10 -13.93 -14.49
CA LYS A 160 7.66 -13.38 -15.73
C LYS A 160 9.06 -12.89 -15.38
N GLY A 161 10.03 -13.80 -15.42
CA GLY A 161 11.44 -13.40 -15.41
C GLY A 161 11.62 -12.27 -16.40
N GLU A 162 12.14 -11.14 -15.93
CA GLU A 162 12.45 -10.00 -16.77
C GLU A 162 13.36 -10.49 -17.89
N GLU A 163 12.83 -10.54 -19.12
CA GLU A 163 13.69 -10.65 -20.29
C GLU A 163 14.63 -9.44 -20.26
N PRO A 164 15.95 -9.65 -20.41
CA PRO A 164 16.88 -8.55 -20.40
C PRO A 164 16.52 -7.57 -21.53
N PRO A 165 16.77 -6.27 -21.33
CA PRO A 165 16.47 -5.26 -22.35
C PRO A 165 17.14 -5.66 -23.66
N SER A 166 16.34 -5.72 -24.73
CA SER A 166 16.87 -5.84 -26.09
C SER A 166 17.62 -4.54 -26.40
N GLU A 167 18.92 -4.69 -26.70
CA GLU A 167 19.77 -3.63 -27.26
C GLU A 167 19.27 -3.18 -28.63
#